data_AF-A0A1E1WXJ6-F1
#
_entry.id   AF-A0A1E1WXJ6-F1
#
_cell.length_a   1.000
_cell.length_b   1.000
_cell.length_c   1.000
_cell.angle_alpha   90.00
_cell.angle_beta   90.00
_cell.angle_gamma   90.00
#
_symmetry.space_group_name_H-M   'P 1'
#
loop_
_entity.id
_entity.type
_entity.pdbx_description
1 polymer ?
#
loop_
_entity_poly.entity_id
_entity_poly.type
_entity_poly.pdbx_seq_one_letter_code
_entity_poly.pdbx_strand_id
1 'polypeptide(L)'
;MESILEDYVSATDLKQYEERYHEEMKRGDVVPKTQFEYAWCLVRSRYPADIRRGVMLMEDLFHHGNTEAKRDYLFYLAVGSTKLKEYSKALKFIKAFLHVEPANRQAQELEATIKSRMKKGTFF
;
A
#
# COMPACT_ATOMS: atom_id res chain seq x y z
N MET A 1 0.62 -15.87 -4.41
CA MET A 1 0.89 -14.63 -3.64
C MET A 1 2.20 -13.91 -3.94
N GLU A 2 3.33 -14.58 -4.24
CA GLU A 2 4.61 -13.87 -4.56
C GLU A 2 4.43 -12.83 -5.68
N SER A 3 3.48 -13.05 -6.60
CA SER A 3 3.17 -12.12 -7.68
C SER A 3 2.82 -10.71 -7.21
N ILE A 4 1.95 -10.46 -6.23
CA ILE A 4 1.58 -9.07 -5.85
C ILE A 4 2.75 -8.32 -5.17
N LEU A 5 3.61 -9.05 -4.46
CA LEU A 5 4.79 -8.45 -3.83
C LEU A 5 5.92 -8.20 -4.84
N GLU A 6 5.99 -9.00 -5.90
CA GLU A 6 6.99 -8.94 -6.96
C GLU A 6 6.51 -8.20 -8.23
N ASP A 7 5.25 -7.76 -8.26
CA ASP A 7 4.70 -6.99 -9.37
C ASP A 7 5.09 -5.52 -9.24
N TYR A 8 6.04 -5.11 -10.08
CA TYR A 8 6.61 -3.77 -10.14
C TYR A 8 5.94 -2.95 -11.22
N VAL A 9 5.59 -1.70 -10.90
CA VAL A 9 5.10 -0.73 -11.88
C VAL A 9 6.24 -0.30 -12.80
N SER A 10 5.93 -0.06 -14.08
CA SER A 10 6.92 0.42 -15.05
C SER A 10 7.41 1.83 -14.67
N ALA A 11 8.67 2.14 -14.97
CA ALA A 11 9.24 3.46 -14.69
C ALA A 11 8.49 4.58 -15.43
N THR A 12 7.93 4.28 -16.60
CA THR A 12 7.16 5.22 -17.41
C THR A 12 5.84 5.59 -16.73
N ASP A 13 5.10 4.58 -16.23
CA ASP A 13 3.84 4.82 -15.53
C ASP A 13 4.08 5.60 -14.24
N LEU A 14 5.10 5.21 -13.46
CA LEU A 14 5.45 5.91 -12.22
C LEU A 14 5.73 7.40 -12.46
N LYS A 15 6.48 7.73 -13.52
CA LYS A 15 6.80 9.12 -13.87
C LYS A 15 5.54 9.92 -14.24
N GLN A 16 4.61 9.32 -14.99
CA GLN A 16 3.37 9.99 -15.38
C GLN A 16 2.50 10.34 -14.16
N TYR A 17 2.33 9.40 -13.23
CA TYR A 17 1.56 9.66 -12.01
C TYR A 17 2.26 10.65 -11.06
N GLU A 18 3.59 10.62 -11.00
CA GLU A 18 4.39 11.57 -10.24
C GLU A 18 4.26 13.00 -10.77
N GLU A 19 4.38 13.20 -12.08
CA GLU A 19 4.25 14.51 -12.71
C GLU A 19 2.88 15.11 -12.42
N ARG A 20 1.81 14.31 -12.63
CA ARG A 20 0.44 14.74 -12.36
C ARG A 20 0.22 15.10 -10.89
N TYR A 21 0.70 14.28 -9.95
CA TYR A 21 0.61 14.55 -8.52
C TYR A 21 1.32 15.85 -8.15
N HIS A 22 2.53 16.09 -8.65
CA HIS A 22 3.28 17.31 -8.36
C HIS A 22 2.66 18.56 -9.00
N GLU A 23 2.05 18.46 -10.19
CA GLU A 23 1.30 19.56 -10.79
C GLU A 23 0.09 19.96 -9.95
N GLU A 24 -0.71 18.99 -9.51
CA GLU A 24 -1.85 19.24 -8.64
C GLU A 24 -1.40 19.80 -7.27
N MET A 25 -0.30 19.29 -6.72
CA MET A 25 0.26 19.77 -5.45
C MET A 25 0.74 21.21 -5.53
N LYS A 26 1.35 21.63 -6.66
CA LYS A 26 1.72 23.03 -6.91
C LYS A 26 0.51 23.96 -7.00
N ARG A 27 -0.63 23.44 -7.46
CA ARG A 27 -1.90 24.18 -7.53
C ARG A 27 -2.63 24.25 -6.18
N GLY A 28 -2.20 23.44 -5.21
CA GLY A 28 -2.74 23.40 -3.86
C GLY A 28 -4.01 22.56 -3.70
N ASP A 29 -4.41 21.82 -4.73
CA ASP A 29 -5.62 20.99 -4.72
C ASP A 29 -5.31 19.65 -5.39
N VAL A 30 -4.87 18.68 -4.57
CA VAL A 30 -4.56 17.32 -5.02
C VAL A 30 -5.82 16.48 -4.98
N VAL A 31 -6.20 15.93 -6.12
CA VAL A 31 -7.36 15.06 -6.19
C VAL A 31 -7.03 13.74 -5.49
N PRO A 32 -7.90 13.23 -4.57
CA PRO A 32 -7.63 11.99 -3.85
C PRO A 32 -7.33 10.78 -4.75
N LYS A 33 -7.93 10.76 -5.95
CA LYS A 33 -7.66 9.75 -6.97
C LYS A 33 -6.21 9.82 -7.50
N THR A 34 -5.71 11.01 -7.81
CA THR A 34 -4.33 11.21 -8.29
C THR A 34 -3.32 10.82 -7.21
N GLN A 35 -3.56 11.21 -5.96
CA GLN A 35 -2.74 10.79 -4.82
C GLN A 35 -2.74 9.27 -4.65
N PHE A 36 -3.90 8.63 -4.82
CA PHE A 36 -4.02 7.18 -4.72
C PHE A 36 -3.23 6.47 -5.82
N GLU A 37 -3.38 6.90 -7.07
CA GLU A 37 -2.67 6.33 -8.22
C GLU A 37 -1.14 6.42 -8.03
N TYR A 38 -0.64 7.58 -7.59
CA TYR A 38 0.78 7.76 -7.30
C TYR A 38 1.24 6.92 -6.10
N ALA A 39 0.50 6.92 -4.99
CA ALA A 39 0.81 6.11 -3.80
C ALA A 39 0.86 4.60 -4.12
N TRP A 40 -0.08 4.14 -4.95
CA TRP A 40 -0.15 2.76 -5.41
C TRP A 40 1.09 2.34 -6.20
N CYS A 41 1.57 3.20 -7.12
CA CYS A 41 2.81 2.95 -7.85
C CYS A 41 4.03 2.89 -6.92
N LEU A 42 4.11 3.81 -5.96
CA LEU A 42 5.20 3.87 -4.98
C LEU A 42 5.27 2.63 -4.07
N VAL A 43 4.13 2.15 -3.58
CA VAL A 43 4.05 0.89 -2.78
C VAL A 43 4.54 -0.33 -3.58
N ARG A 44 4.42 -0.28 -4.90
CA ARG A 44 4.89 -1.30 -5.83
C ARG A 44 6.33 -1.09 -6.31
N SER A 45 7.04 -0.08 -5.83
CA SER A 45 8.45 0.15 -6.14
C SER A 45 9.37 -0.94 -5.55
N ARG A 46 10.60 -1.03 -6.09
CA ARG A 46 11.71 -1.81 -5.54
C ARG A 46 12.43 -1.08 -4.42
N TYR A 47 12.29 0.24 -4.34
CA TYR A 47 13.06 1.08 -3.43
C TYR A 47 12.29 1.29 -2.11
N PRO A 48 12.88 0.97 -0.94
CA PRO A 48 12.21 1.17 0.34
C PRO A 48 11.80 2.62 0.63
N ALA A 49 12.52 3.60 0.07
CA ALA A 49 12.18 5.02 0.20
C ALA A 49 10.84 5.35 -0.48
N ASP A 50 10.67 4.88 -1.72
CA ASP A 50 9.42 5.03 -2.47
C ASP A 50 8.27 4.35 -1.72
N ILE A 51 8.47 3.11 -1.27
CA ILE A 51 7.43 2.35 -0.56
C ILE A 51 7.01 3.11 0.70
N ARG A 52 7.95 3.69 1.48
CA ARG A 52 7.61 4.52 2.64
C ARG A 52 6.78 5.74 2.25
N ARG A 53 7.16 6.45 1.19
CA ARG A 53 6.41 7.61 0.68
C ARG A 53 5.00 7.19 0.25
N GLY A 54 4.88 6.07 -0.47
CA GLY A 54 3.59 5.52 -0.88
C GLY A 54 2.70 5.14 0.31
N VAL A 55 3.27 4.53 1.35
CA VAL A 55 2.54 4.24 2.59
C VAL A 55 2.06 5.53 3.26
N MET A 56 2.89 6.56 3.38
CA MET A 56 2.48 7.85 3.98
C MET A 56 1.32 8.49 3.20
N LEU A 57 1.40 8.55 1.87
CA LEU A 57 0.33 9.10 1.04
C LEU A 57 -0.97 8.29 1.15
N MET A 58 -0.86 6.96 1.33
CA MET A 58 -2.02 6.08 1.52
C MET A 58 -2.63 6.24 2.92
N GLU A 59 -1.83 6.50 3.95
CA GLU A 59 -2.33 6.83 5.30
C GLU A 59 -3.06 8.17 5.33
N ASP A 60 -2.55 9.17 4.60
CA ASP A 60 -3.21 10.46 4.45
C ASP A 60 -4.59 10.31 3.79
N LEU A 61 -4.67 9.55 2.70
CA LEU A 61 -5.95 9.18 2.06
C LEU A 61 -6.88 8.39 2.98
N PHE A 62 -6.35 7.54 3.84
CA PHE A 62 -7.16 6.80 4.80
C PHE A 62 -7.85 7.70 5.83
N HIS A 63 -7.18 8.78 6.27
CA HIS A 63 -7.73 9.72 7.24
C HIS A 63 -8.60 10.81 6.60
N HIS A 64 -8.22 11.29 5.41
CA HIS A 64 -8.83 12.47 4.78
C HIS A 64 -9.58 12.19 3.47
N GLY A 65 -9.42 11.01 2.89
CA GLY A 65 -10.02 10.61 1.61
C GLY A 65 -11.42 10.01 1.72
N ASN A 66 -11.90 9.45 0.60
CA ASN A 66 -13.25 8.87 0.51
C ASN A 66 -13.37 7.59 1.34
N THR A 67 -14.44 7.49 2.12
CA THR A 67 -14.79 6.32 2.93
C THR A 67 -14.99 5.05 2.09
N GLU A 68 -15.52 5.17 0.88
CA GLU A 68 -15.74 4.01 -0.01
C GLU A 68 -14.42 3.36 -0.48
N ALA A 69 -13.36 4.16 -0.62
CA ALA A 69 -12.04 3.71 -1.06
C ALA A 69 -11.13 3.25 0.11
N LYS A 70 -11.57 3.42 1.37
CA LYS A 70 -10.78 3.02 2.57
C LYS A 70 -10.40 1.56 2.57
N ARG A 71 -11.25 0.70 2.00
CA ARG A 71 -10.95 -0.73 1.85
C ARG A 71 -9.70 -0.93 0.99
N ASP A 72 -9.61 -0.25 -0.14
CA ASP A 72 -8.48 -0.39 -1.05
C ASP A 72 -7.20 0.20 -0.42
N TYR A 73 -7.33 1.30 0.33
CA TYR A 73 -6.22 1.87 1.10
C TYR A 73 -5.66 0.88 2.14
N LEU A 74 -6.53 0.19 2.91
CA LEU A 74 -6.10 -0.80 3.89
C LEU A 74 -5.31 -1.95 3.27
N PHE A 75 -5.72 -2.41 2.09
CA PHE A 75 -5.01 -3.48 1.38
C PHE A 75 -3.59 -3.05 1.00
N TYR A 76 -3.44 -1.86 0.38
CA TYR A 76 -2.13 -1.37 -0.04
C TYR A 76 -1.25 -0.94 1.14
N LEU A 77 -1.83 -0.45 2.23
CA LEU A 77 -1.12 -0.23 3.49
C LEU A 77 -0.54 -1.53 4.04
N ALA A 78 -1.32 -2.62 4.02
CA ALA A 78 -0.82 -3.94 4.42
C ALA A 78 0.32 -4.42 3.52
N VAL A 79 0.20 -4.25 2.20
CA VAL A 79 1.25 -4.61 1.23
C VAL A 79 2.52 -3.80 1.47
N GLY A 80 2.42 -2.48 1.57
CA GLY A 80 3.56 -1.57 1.79
C GLY A 80 4.29 -1.87 3.10
N SER A 81 3.55 -1.97 4.21
CA SER A 81 4.14 -2.35 5.51
C SER A 81 4.77 -3.74 5.48
N THR A 82 4.21 -4.70 4.73
CA THR A 82 4.83 -6.04 4.56
C THR A 82 6.17 -5.95 3.84
N LYS A 83 6.27 -5.14 2.76
CA LYS A 83 7.52 -4.92 2.02
C LYS A 83 8.57 -4.20 2.86
N LEU A 84 8.15 -3.30 3.74
CA LEU A 84 9.02 -2.61 4.70
C LEU A 84 9.40 -3.46 5.91
N LYS A 85 8.93 -4.72 5.98
CA LYS A 85 9.11 -5.64 7.12
C LYS A 85 8.47 -5.16 8.43
N GLU A 86 7.55 -4.21 8.35
CA GLU A 86 6.74 -3.72 9.48
C GLU A 86 5.54 -4.64 9.73
N TYR A 87 5.81 -5.91 10.00
CA TYR A 87 4.79 -6.94 9.96
C TYR A 87 3.66 -6.76 10.98
N SER A 88 3.96 -6.20 12.16
CA SER A 88 2.93 -5.88 13.17
C SER A 88 1.93 -4.84 12.65
N LYS A 89 2.39 -3.87 11.85
CA LYS A 89 1.55 -2.84 11.24
C LYS A 89 0.76 -3.44 10.06
N ALA A 90 1.43 -4.21 9.21
CA ALA A 90 0.80 -4.93 8.11
C ALA A 90 -0.34 -5.86 8.58
N LEU A 91 -0.12 -6.59 9.69
CA LEU A 91 -1.11 -7.51 10.25
C LEU A 91 -2.35 -6.78 10.76
N LYS A 92 -2.20 -5.58 11.33
CA LYS A 92 -3.33 -4.75 11.76
C LYS A 92 -4.19 -4.35 10.56
N PHE A 93 -3.57 -3.85 9.50
CA PHE A 93 -4.28 -3.40 8.30
C PHE A 93 -5.00 -4.56 7.59
N ILE A 94 -4.34 -5.69 7.38
CA ILE A 94 -4.96 -6.81 6.66
C ILE A 94 -6.11 -7.45 7.45
N LYS A 95 -6.03 -7.46 8.78
CA LYS A 95 -7.14 -7.92 9.63
C LYS A 95 -8.34 -6.98 9.56
N ALA A 96 -8.10 -5.66 9.56
CA ALA A 96 -9.16 -4.68 9.36
C ALA A 96 -9.82 -4.86 7.98
N PHE A 97 -9.03 -5.10 6.93
CA PHE A 97 -9.54 -5.42 5.61
C PHE A 97 -10.40 -6.70 5.62
N LEU A 98 -9.91 -7.80 6.21
CA LEU A 98 -10.63 -9.08 6.28
C LEU A 98 -11.90 -9.02 7.14
N HIS A 99 -12.01 -8.06 8.05
CA HIS A 99 -13.26 -7.83 8.78
C HIS A 99 -14.37 -7.32 7.83
N VAL A 100 -14.00 -6.56 6.80
CA VAL A 100 -14.92 -6.05 5.77
C VAL A 100 -15.13 -7.09 4.67
N GLU A 101 -14.05 -7.74 4.20
CA GLU A 101 -14.11 -8.76 3.15
C GLU A 101 -13.52 -10.11 3.60
N PRO A 102 -14.24 -10.87 4.43
CA PRO A 102 -13.72 -12.12 5.00
C PRO A 102 -13.43 -13.20 3.95
N ALA A 103 -14.13 -13.17 2.81
CA ALA A 103 -13.99 -14.15 1.73
C ALA A 103 -12.86 -13.82 0.73
N ASN A 104 -12.17 -12.67 0.90
CA ASN A 104 -11.14 -12.24 -0.04
C ASN A 104 -9.88 -13.11 0.09
N ARG A 105 -9.70 -14.03 -0.88
CA ARG A 105 -8.57 -14.97 -0.91
C ARG A 105 -7.20 -14.29 -0.93
N GLN A 106 -7.07 -13.18 -1.65
CA GLN A 106 -5.80 -12.45 -1.73
C GLN A 106 -5.42 -11.88 -0.36
N ALA A 107 -6.39 -11.33 0.37
CA ALA A 107 -6.14 -10.81 1.71
C ALA A 107 -5.81 -11.92 2.73
N GLN A 108 -6.47 -13.08 2.63
CA GLN A 108 -6.16 -14.25 3.45
C GLN A 108 -4.73 -14.77 3.19
N GLU A 109 -4.31 -14.87 1.93
CA GLU A 109 -2.95 -15.25 1.55
C GLU A 109 -1.90 -14.24 2.03
N LEU A 110 -2.22 -12.94 1.97
CA LEU A 110 -1.35 -11.89 2.50
C LEU A 110 -1.18 -12.03 4.02
N GLU A 111 -2.28 -12.24 4.75
CA GLU A 111 -2.25 -12.43 6.21
C GLU A 111 -1.38 -13.65 6.59
N ALA A 112 -1.53 -14.78 5.89
CA ALA A 112 -0.71 -15.97 6.10
C ALA A 112 0.78 -15.70 5.84
N THR A 113 1.09 -14.96 4.77
CA THR A 113 2.46 -14.57 4.42
C THR A 113 3.08 -13.68 5.50
N ILE A 114 2.34 -12.68 5.98
CA ILE A 114 2.77 -11.79 7.07
C ILE A 114 3.06 -12.60 8.34
N LYS A 115 2.12 -13.46 8.77
CA LYS A 115 2.29 -14.32 9.95
C LYS A 115 3.51 -15.24 9.83
N SER A 116 3.73 -15.82 8.65
CA SER A 116 4.89 -16.68 8.39
C SER A 116 6.22 -15.90 8.51
N ARG A 117 6.30 -14.70 7.90
CA ARG A 117 7.49 -13.85 7.96
C ARG A 117 7.76 -13.32 9.38
N MET A 118 6.72 -13.01 10.16
CA MET A 118 6.86 -12.64 11.58
C MET A 118 7.52 -13.75 12.39
N LYS A 119 7.01 -14.98 12.28
CA LYS A 119 7.54 -16.14 13.02
C LYS A 119 8.99 -16.44 12.64
N LYS A 120 9.35 -16.34 11.35
CA LYS A 120 10.71 -16.56 10.87
C LYS A 120 11.72 -15.51 11.37
N GLY A 121 11.30 -14.26 11.53
CA GLY A 121 12.15 -13.18 12.06
C GLY A 121 12.29 -13.17 13.59
N THR A 122 11.65 -14.10 14.31
CA THR A 122 11.77 -14.23 15.77
C THR A 122 12.88 -15.21 16.17
N PHE A 123 13.52 -15.87 15.20
CA PHE A 123 14.72 -16.66 15.41
C PHE A 123 15.91 -15.84 14.87
N PHE A 124 16.99 -15.76 15.65
CA PHE A 124 18.22 -14.97 15.49
C PHE A 124 18.23 -13.61 16.19
#